data_AF-A0A7K1L4J1-F1
#
_entry.id   AF-A0A7K1L4J1-F1
#
_cell.length_a   1.000
_cell.length_b   1.000
_cell.length_c   1.000
_cell.angle_alpha   90.00
_cell.angle_beta   90.00
_cell.angle_gamma   90.00
#
_symmetry.space_group_name_H-M   'P 1'
#
loop_
_entity.id
_entity.type
_entity.pdbx_description
1 polymer ?
#
loop_
_entity_poly.entity_id
_entity_poly.type
_entity_poly.pdbx_seq_one_letter_code
_entity_poly.pdbx_strand_id
1 'polypeptide(L)'
;MREEIAPHDEVLARFTGARLYERGEDGLAYLAERAGVPYLLVRPGPEAPDMLVLAFEDELERASYLAGRGRPVPGPRPPLPRAHPTPAH
;
A
#
# COMPACT_ATOMS: atom_id res chain seq x y z
N MET A 1 2.38 5.24 13.19
CA MET A 1 2.45 4.90 11.75
C MET A 1 2.86 6.10 10.88
N ARG A 2 3.77 5.90 9.91
CA ARG A 2 4.14 6.86 8.85
C ARG A 2 3.94 6.23 7.47
N GLU A 3 3.53 7.02 6.49
CA GLU A 3 3.21 6.56 5.14
C GLU A 3 4.10 7.28 4.11
N GLU A 4 4.65 6.52 3.16
CA GLU A 4 5.47 7.01 2.05
C GLU A 4 5.02 6.31 0.76
N ILE A 5 5.00 7.02 -0.37
CA ILE A 5 4.82 6.44 -1.70
C ILE A 5 6.16 6.53 -2.41
N ALA A 6 6.64 5.41 -2.94
CA ALA A 6 7.92 5.33 -3.63
C ALA A 6 7.88 4.32 -4.80
N PRO A 7 8.75 4.47 -5.80
CA PRO A 7 8.82 3.56 -6.94
C PRO A 7 9.07 2.12 -6.48
N HIS A 8 8.37 1.16 -7.10
CA HIS A 8 8.43 -0.26 -6.76
C HIS A 8 9.87 -0.80 -6.69
N ASP A 9 10.67 -0.51 -7.71
CA ASP A 9 12.04 -1.05 -7.82
C ASP A 9 12.97 -0.48 -6.73
N GLU A 10 12.79 0.79 -6.36
CA GLU A 10 13.54 1.41 -5.27
C GLU A 10 13.15 0.80 -3.92
N VAL A 11 11.86 0.55 -3.70
CA VAL A 11 11.36 -0.08 -2.48
C VAL A 11 11.91 -1.50 -2.34
N LEU A 12 11.85 -2.31 -3.40
CA LEU A 12 12.41 -3.67 -3.36
C LEU A 12 13.93 -3.68 -3.14
N ALA A 13 14.67 -2.72 -3.70
CA ALA A 13 16.09 -2.58 -3.45
C ALA A 13 16.39 -2.20 -1.99
N ARG A 14 15.54 -1.36 -1.36
CA ARG A 14 15.70 -0.91 0.04
C ARG A 14 15.33 -1.98 1.08
N PHE A 15 14.39 -2.87 0.77
CA PHE A 15 13.84 -3.86 1.69
C PHE A 15 14.19 -5.29 1.28
N THR A 16 15.50 -5.58 1.22
CA THR A 16 16.00 -6.93 0.94
C THR A 16 15.51 -7.90 2.03
N GLY A 17 14.76 -8.94 1.63
CA GLY A 17 14.18 -9.92 2.57
C GLY A 17 12.71 -9.68 2.93
N ALA A 18 12.05 -8.70 2.29
CA ALA A 18 10.60 -8.58 2.38
C ALA A 18 9.89 -9.90 2.01
N ARG A 19 8.91 -10.31 2.83
CA ARG A 19 8.19 -11.59 2.70
C ARG A 19 6.77 -11.31 2.24
N LEU A 20 6.30 -12.07 1.24
CA LEU A 20 4.92 -11.96 0.78
C LEU A 20 3.96 -12.32 1.92
N TYR A 21 3.01 -11.44 2.19
CA TYR A 21 1.97 -11.61 3.20
C TYR A 21 0.61 -11.86 2.57
N GLU A 22 0.27 -11.08 1.55
CA GLU A 22 -1.02 -11.18 0.87
C GLU A 22 -0.83 -11.02 -0.65
N ARG A 23 -1.59 -11.80 -1.40
CA ARG A 23 -1.74 -11.68 -2.85
C ARG A 23 -3.21 -11.84 -3.19
N GLY A 24 -3.82 -10.80 -3.73
CA GLY A 24 -5.23 -10.79 -4.11
C GLY A 24 -5.48 -9.92 -5.33
N GLU A 25 -6.75 -9.77 -5.70
CA GLU A 25 -7.18 -8.92 -6.81
C GLU A 25 -6.83 -7.44 -6.57
N ASP A 26 -6.81 -7.01 -5.31
CA ASP A 26 -6.42 -5.66 -4.88
C ASP A 26 -4.90 -5.42 -4.88
N GLY A 27 -4.10 -6.45 -5.18
CA GLY A 27 -2.65 -6.35 -5.33
C GLY A 27 -1.84 -7.23 -4.39
N LEU A 28 -0.62 -6.77 -4.07
CA LEU A 28 0.36 -7.50 -3.28
C LEU A 28 0.70 -6.73 -2.00
N ALA A 29 0.84 -7.45 -0.90
CA ALA A 29 1.35 -6.90 0.34
C ALA A 29 2.53 -7.73 0.87
N TYR A 30 3.57 -7.05 1.32
CA TYR A 30 4.79 -7.65 1.86
C TYR A 30 5.07 -7.13 3.26
N LEU A 31 5.52 -8.02 4.13
CA LEU A 31 6.07 -7.66 5.44
C LEU A 31 7.58 -7.53 5.33
N ALA A 32 8.11 -6.44 5.87
CA ALA A 32 9.54 -6.22 5.94
C ALA A 32 9.93 -5.69 7.32
N GLU A 33 11.22 -5.79 7.64
CA GLU A 33 11.82 -5.15 8.80
C GLU A 33 13.13 -4.51 8.34
N ARG A 34 13.39 -3.27 8.76
CA ARG A 34 14.65 -2.60 8.46
C ARG A 34 15.10 -1.81 9.68
N ALA A 35 16.32 -2.08 10.15
CA ALA A 35 16.89 -1.47 11.34
C ALA A 35 15.98 -1.57 12.58
N GLY A 36 15.29 -2.71 12.76
CA GLY A 36 14.38 -2.95 13.88
C GLY A 36 13.00 -2.30 13.75
N VAL A 37 12.72 -1.63 12.62
CA VAL A 37 11.42 -0.99 12.37
C VAL A 37 10.55 -1.92 11.51
N PRO A 38 9.28 -2.18 11.92
CA PRO A 38 8.31 -2.93 11.13
C PRO A 38 7.83 -2.13 9.92
N TYR A 39 7.73 -2.80 8.77
CA TYR A 39 7.12 -2.23 7.57
C TYR A 39 6.05 -3.13 6.96
N LEU A 40 5.09 -2.50 6.29
CA LEU A 40 4.16 -3.11 5.34
C LEU A 40 4.30 -2.40 3.99
N LEU A 41 4.61 -3.15 2.95
CA LEU A 41 4.80 -2.65 1.59
C LEU A 41 3.62 -3.13 0.75
N VAL A 42 2.87 -2.20 0.17
CA VAL A 42 1.65 -2.51 -0.59
C VAL A 42 1.80 -2.04 -2.03
N ARG A 43 1.53 -2.95 -2.97
CA ARG A 43 1.46 -2.64 -4.40
C ARG A 43 0.01 -2.80 -4.88
N PRO A 44 -0.69 -1.71 -5.25
CA PRO A 44 -2.07 -1.75 -5.69
C PRO A 44 -2.16 -2.26 -7.14
N GLY A 45 -2.12 -3.58 -7.31
CA GLY A 45 -2.18 -4.24 -8.61
C GLY A 45 -0.83 -4.39 -9.34
N PRO A 46 -0.75 -5.28 -10.33
CA PRO A 46 0.50 -5.63 -11.02
C PRO A 46 1.01 -4.56 -11.99
N GLU A 47 0.18 -3.59 -12.37
CA GLU A 47 0.55 -2.50 -13.28
C GLU A 47 0.91 -1.21 -12.55
N ALA A 48 0.72 -1.13 -11.22
CA ALA A 48 1.10 0.05 -10.46
C ALA A 48 2.63 0.20 -10.43
N PRO A 49 3.16 1.38 -10.82
CA PRO A 49 4.59 1.67 -10.79
C PRO A 49 5.09 1.97 -9.37
N ASP A 50 4.19 2.40 -8.49
CA ASP A 50 4.50 2.82 -7.13
C ASP A 50 4.05 1.81 -6.08
N MET A 51 4.74 1.82 -4.95
CA MET A 51 4.38 1.09 -3.73
C MET A 51 4.09 2.08 -2.60
N LEU A 52 3.09 1.74 -1.80
CA LEU A 52 2.84 2.36 -0.51
C LEU A 52 3.70 1.66 0.54
N VAL A 53 4.49 2.44 1.27
CA VAL A 53 5.39 1.99 2.34
C VAL A 53 4.84 2.52 3.65
N LEU A 54 4.42 1.60 4.52
CA LEU A 54 3.91 1.91 5.85
C LEU A 54 4.96 1.52 6.88
N ALA A 55 5.47 2.49 7.63
CA ALA A 55 6.36 2.27 8.75
C ALA A 55 5.56 2.32 10.05
N PHE A 56 5.75 1.31 10.89
CA PHE A 56 5.10 1.22 12.20
C PHE A 56 6.09 1.54 13.31
N GLU A 57 5.58 2.00 14.44
CA GLU A 57 6.40 2.23 15.64
C GLU A 57 6.92 0.89 16.19
N ASP A 58 6.06 -0.12 16.21
CA ASP A 58 6.35 -1.45 16.73
C ASP A 58 5.47 -2.54 16.07
N GLU A 59 5.74 -3.79 16.43
CA GLU A 59 5.02 -4.95 15.88
C GLU A 59 3.56 -5.04 16.33
N LEU A 60 3.22 -4.48 17.49
CA LEU A 60 1.85 -4.44 17.98
C LEU A 60 1.01 -3.47 17.13
N GLU A 61 1.56 -2.31 16.76
CA GLU A 61 0.92 -1.35 15.85
C GLU A 61 0.69 -2.01 14.48
N ARG A 62 1.70 -2.71 13.93
CA ARG A 62 1.58 -3.44 12.65
C ARG A 62 0.51 -4.53 12.72
N ALA A 63 0.52 -5.36 13.77
CA ALA A 63 -0.46 -6.43 13.94
C ALA A 63 -1.89 -5.88 14.07
N SER A 64 -2.06 -4.78 14.81
CA SER A 64 -3.36 -4.11 14.98
C SER A 64 -3.88 -3.55 13.65
N TYR A 65 -3.00 -2.94 12.84
CA TYR A 65 -3.35 -2.46 11.51
C TYR A 65 -3.82 -3.60 10.59
N LEU A 66 -3.07 -4.71 10.55
CA LEU A 66 -3.42 -5.88 9.74
C LEU A 66 -4.75 -6.50 10.17
N ALA A 67 -5.01 -6.60 11.48
CA ALA A 67 -6.28 -7.10 12.00
C ALA A 67 -7.46 -6.20 11.61
N GLY A 68 -7.26 -4.88 11.52
CA GLY A 68 -8.26 -3.92 11.03
C GLY A 68 -8.51 -3.99 9.52
N ARG A 69 -7.50 -4.36 8.73
CA ARG A 69 -7.56 -4.44 7.25
C ARG A 69 -8.39 -5.60 6.72
N GLY A 70 -8.64 -6.63 7.55
CA GLY A 70 -9.53 -7.75 7.21
C GLY A 70 -11.02 -7.38 7.09
N ARG A 71 -11.39 -6.12 7.36
CA ARG A 71 -12.67 -5.54 6.94
C ARG A 71 -12.46 -4.75 5.65
N PRO A 72 -13.31 -4.93 4.62
CA PRO A 72 -13.17 -4.22 3.36
C PRO A 72 -13.28 -2.72 3.62
N VAL A 73 -12.14 -2.03 3.62
CA VAL A 73 -12.07 -0.57 3.55
C VAL A 73 -12.23 -0.25 2.06
N PRO A 74 -13.17 0.63 1.68
CA PRO A 74 -13.35 0.98 0.27
C PRO A 74 -12.03 1.54 -0.23
N GLY A 75 -11.48 0.90 -1.27
CA GLY A 75 -10.21 1.31 -1.88
C GLY A 75 -10.21 2.79 -2.27
N PRO A 76 -9.01 3.37 -2.56
CA PRO A 76 -8.93 4.73 -3.04
C PRO A 76 -9.84 4.85 -4.26
N ARG A 77 -10.90 5.66 -4.13
CA ARG A 77 -11.84 5.89 -5.21
C ARG A 77 -11.02 6.41 -6.40
N PRO A 78 -11.10 5.78 -7.59
CA PRO A 78 -10.51 6.39 -8.77
C PRO A 78 -11.09 7.81 -8.91
N PRO A 79 -10.30 8.80 -9.35
CA PRO A 79 -10.83 10.14 -9.56
C PRO A 79 -12.01 10.05 -10.52
N LEU A 80 -13.18 10.50 -10.05
CA LEU A 80 -14.38 10.61 -10.87
C LEU A 80 -14.04 11.40 -12.15
N PRO A 81 -14.42 10.94 -13.34
CA PRO A 81 -14.23 11.73 -14.54
C PRO A 81 -14.95 13.06 -14.35
N ARG A 82 -14.21 14.17 -14.47
CA ARG A 82 -14.78 15.52 -14.44
C ARG A 82 -15.90 15.56 -15.47
N ALA A 83 -17.14 15.73 -15.00
CA ALA A 83 -18.27 15.99 -15.87
C ALA A 83 -17.95 17.27 -16.67
N HIS A 84 -17.75 17.11 -17.97
CA HIS A 84 -17.77 18.23 -18.89
C HIS A 84 -19.17 18.84 -18.83
N PRO A 85 -19.31 20.16 -18.61
CA PRO A 85 -20.60 20.80 -18.79
C PRO A 85 -20.95 20.73 -20.28
N THR A 86 -22.03 20.03 -20.60
CA THR A 86 -22.68 20.10 -21.92
C THR A 86 -23.11 21.54 -22.17
N PRO A 87 -22.88 22.12 -23.37
CA PRO A 87 -23.41 23.42 -23.71
C PRO A 87 -24.93 23.31 -23.89
N ALA A 88 -25.66 24.20 -23.22
CA ALA A 88 -27.10 24.37 -23.45
C ALA A 88 -27.32 25.03 -24.82
N HIS A 89 -28.31 24.52 -25.55
CA HIS A 89 -28.74 25.02 -26.86
C HIS A 89 -30.06 25.79 -26.73
#